data_AF-A0A8U0HRF1-F1
#
_entry.id   AF-A0A8U0HRF1-F1
#
_cell.length_a   1.000
_cell.length_b   1.000
_cell.length_c   1.000
_cell.angle_alpha   90.00
_cell.angle_beta   90.00
_cell.angle_gamma   90.00
#
_symmetry.space_group_name_H-M   'P 1'
#
loop_
_entity.id
_entity.type
_entity.pdbx_description
1 polymer ?
#
loop_
_entity_poly.entity_id
_entity_poly.type
_entity_poly.pdbx_seq_one_letter_code
_entity_poly.pdbx_strand_id
1 'polypeptide(L)'
;MASETLVAAGVALVVTASFPFYLYGAWYILNQEVVTWDVLMHHLKFITVGLLLTTVPLVTWMLPRFFDQFGGFAALHAFLGLQAYAMLLVAMTGIVRIFQVKHQHDLYDSDAADRDVDIGELHENMGAWRGRLRVGVAGYVLFWMLAWLIGMVRFFIDYVLY
;
A
#
# COMPACT_ATOMS: atom_id res chain seq x y z
N MET A 1 22.27 0.59 24.38
CA MET A 1 21.11 1.26 23.75
C MET A 1 21.59 1.86 22.44
N ALA A 2 20.88 1.67 21.33
CA ALA A 2 21.19 2.35 20.08
C ALA A 2 20.95 3.86 20.24
N SER A 3 21.73 4.71 19.57
CA SER A 3 21.44 6.15 19.53
C SER A 3 20.12 6.40 18.79
N GLU A 4 19.39 7.45 19.15
CA GLU A 4 18.12 7.76 18.50
C GLU A 4 18.28 7.97 16.99
N THR A 5 19.37 8.59 16.56
CA THR A 5 19.78 8.74 15.15
C THR A 5 19.88 7.40 14.44
N LEU A 6 20.47 6.37 15.07
CA LEU A 6 20.60 5.04 14.47
C LEU A 6 19.24 4.38 14.26
N VAL A 7 18.34 4.52 15.24
CA VAL A 7 16.97 4.00 15.13
C VAL A 7 16.19 4.74 14.04
N ALA A 8 16.30 6.07 13.98
CA ALA A 8 15.65 6.88 12.96
C ALA A 8 16.15 6.53 11.54
N ALA A 9 17.46 6.34 11.35
CA ALA A 9 18.04 5.90 10.09
C ALA A 9 17.55 4.49 9.71
N GLY A 10 17.48 3.57 10.67
CA GLY A 10 16.91 2.24 10.47
C GLY A 10 15.45 2.30 10.02
N VAL A 11 14.61 3.12 10.66
CA VAL A 11 13.22 3.32 10.28
C VAL A 11 13.11 3.91 8.87
N ALA A 12 13.89 4.95 8.55
CA ALA A 12 13.91 5.55 7.22
C ALA A 12 14.29 4.52 6.13
N LEU A 13 15.31 3.69 6.40
CA LEU A 13 15.71 2.61 5.50
C LEU A 13 14.63 1.55 5.32
N VAL A 14 14.01 1.10 6.41
CA VAL A 14 12.94 0.09 6.38
C VAL A 14 11.73 0.59 5.59
N VAL A 15 11.28 1.83 5.83
CA VAL A 15 10.17 2.43 5.07
C VAL A 15 10.56 2.62 3.61
N THR A 16 11.77 3.08 3.30
CA THR A 16 12.26 3.21 1.92
C THR A 16 12.31 1.86 1.21
N ALA A 17 12.72 0.80 1.90
CA ALA A 17 12.79 -0.55 1.37
C ALA A 17 11.41 -1.13 1.00
N SER A 18 10.30 -0.56 1.48
CA SER A 18 8.96 -0.97 1.07
C SER A 18 8.64 -0.62 -0.40
N PHE A 19 9.25 0.43 -0.94
CA PHE A 19 8.97 0.94 -2.29
C PHE A 19 9.14 -0.10 -3.42
N PRO A 20 10.27 -0.84 -3.52
CA PRO A 20 10.42 -1.86 -4.54
C PRO A 20 9.37 -2.97 -4.45
N PHE A 21 8.85 -3.29 -3.26
CA PHE A 21 7.78 -4.27 -3.12
C PHE A 21 6.45 -3.77 -3.70
N TYR A 22 6.13 -2.49 -3.52
CA TYR A 22 4.95 -1.89 -4.16
C TYR A 22 5.09 -1.82 -5.68
N LEU A 23 6.27 -1.41 -6.18
CA LEU A 23 6.54 -1.38 -7.62
C LEU A 23 6.45 -2.78 -8.23
N TYR A 24 7.13 -3.76 -7.65
CA TYR A 24 7.10 -5.13 -8.16
C TYR A 24 5.70 -5.74 -8.07
N GLY A 25 5.00 -5.57 -6.94
CA GLY A 25 3.63 -6.08 -6.77
C GLY A 25 2.67 -5.48 -7.80
N ALA A 26 2.75 -4.18 -8.06
CA ALA A 26 1.94 -3.50 -9.07
C ALA A 26 2.31 -3.92 -10.49
N TRP A 27 3.61 -3.96 -10.81
CA TRP A 27 4.08 -4.44 -12.11
C TRP A 27 3.65 -5.88 -12.36
N TYR A 28 3.83 -6.78 -11.40
CA TYR A 28 3.51 -8.20 -11.56
C TYR A 28 2.03 -8.40 -11.90
N ILE A 29 1.11 -7.81 -11.14
CA ILE A 29 -0.34 -7.98 -11.36
C ILE A 29 -0.81 -7.34 -12.68
N LEU A 30 -0.20 -6.23 -13.10
CA LEU A 30 -0.57 -5.52 -14.34
C LEU A 30 -0.09 -6.24 -15.61
N ASN A 31 0.93 -7.10 -15.51
CA ASN A 31 1.42 -7.90 -16.64
C ASN A 31 0.72 -9.25 -16.77
N GLN A 32 -0.27 -9.55 -15.92
CA GLN A 32 -1.06 -10.77 -16.05
C GLN A 32 -2.36 -10.47 -16.78
N GLU A 33 -2.64 -11.25 -17.82
CA GLU A 33 -3.91 -11.18 -18.55
C GLU A 33 -5.08 -11.60 -17.65
N VAL A 34 -4.89 -12.68 -16.86
CA VAL A 34 -5.88 -13.22 -15.94
C VAL A 34 -5.28 -13.40 -14.54
N VAL A 35 -6.01 -12.93 -13.53
CA VAL A 35 -5.61 -13.06 -12.12
C VAL A 35 -6.17 -14.36 -11.55
N THR A 36 -5.40 -15.44 -11.65
CA THR A 36 -5.65 -16.73 -10.97
C THR A 36 -5.30 -16.68 -9.48
N TRP A 37 -5.59 -17.74 -8.73
CA TRP A 37 -5.23 -17.83 -7.32
C TRP A 37 -3.72 -17.66 -7.08
N ASP A 38 -2.89 -18.35 -7.86
CA ASP A 38 -1.43 -18.29 -7.72
C ASP A 38 -0.88 -16.90 -7.99
N VAL A 39 -1.40 -16.23 -9.03
CA VAL A 39 -1.07 -14.84 -9.35
C VAL A 39 -1.47 -13.90 -8.20
N LEU A 40 -2.69 -14.06 -7.68
CA LEU A 40 -3.18 -13.25 -6.55
C LEU A 40 -2.29 -13.45 -5.33
N MET A 41 -1.99 -14.69 -4.96
CA MET A 41 -1.16 -15.00 -3.80
C MET A 41 0.27 -14.51 -3.98
N HIS A 42 0.84 -14.59 -5.18
CA HIS A 42 2.15 -14.01 -5.46
C HIS A 42 2.15 -12.49 -5.30
N HIS A 43 1.19 -11.79 -5.91
CA HIS A 43 1.02 -10.34 -5.71
C HIS A 43 0.89 -9.96 -4.23
N LEU A 44 0.03 -10.66 -3.49
CA LEU A 44 -0.22 -10.38 -2.08
C LEU A 44 1.02 -10.57 -1.21
N LYS A 45 1.91 -11.52 -1.51
CA LYS A 45 3.18 -11.67 -0.77
C LYS A 45 4.02 -10.39 -0.82
N PHE A 46 4.18 -9.79 -2.00
CA PHE A 46 4.97 -8.56 -2.14
C PHE A 46 4.26 -7.36 -1.50
N ILE A 47 2.96 -7.18 -1.75
CA ILE A 47 2.22 -6.05 -1.15
C ILE A 47 2.20 -6.15 0.38
N THR A 48 2.04 -7.36 0.93
CA THR A 48 2.06 -7.58 2.39
C THR A 48 3.41 -7.22 2.98
N VAL A 49 4.52 -7.63 2.35
CA VAL A 49 5.86 -7.26 2.82
C VAL A 49 6.05 -5.74 2.77
N GLY A 50 5.67 -5.09 1.67
CA GLY A 50 5.70 -3.63 1.57
C GLY A 50 4.91 -2.96 2.71
N LEU A 51 3.66 -3.40 2.92
CA LEU A 51 2.79 -2.88 3.97
C LEU A 51 3.36 -3.10 5.37
N LEU A 52 3.99 -4.23 5.65
CA LEU A 52 4.62 -4.48 6.94
C LEU A 52 5.82 -3.54 7.16
N LEU A 53 6.65 -3.36 6.15
CA LEU A 53 7.80 -2.44 6.20
C LEU A 53 7.38 -0.98 6.41
N THR A 54 6.16 -0.58 6.06
CA THR A 54 5.65 0.77 6.35
C THR A 54 4.86 0.85 7.64
N THR A 55 4.00 -0.14 7.90
CA THR A 55 3.02 -0.11 8.98
C THR A 55 3.67 -0.42 10.32
N VAL A 56 4.59 -1.37 10.38
CA VAL A 56 5.27 -1.71 11.64
C VAL A 56 6.04 -0.51 12.18
N PRO A 57 6.96 0.15 11.43
CA PRO A 57 7.65 1.33 11.95
C PRO A 57 6.68 2.47 12.31
N LEU A 58 5.60 2.63 11.54
CA LEU A 58 4.58 3.62 11.85
C LEU A 58 3.95 3.36 13.22
N VAL A 59 3.41 2.16 13.47
CA VAL A 59 2.67 1.89 14.72
C VAL A 59 3.59 1.70 15.93
N THR A 60 4.79 1.16 15.75
CA THR A 60 5.70 0.86 16.87
C THR A 60 6.65 2.00 17.22
N TRP A 61 6.93 2.93 16.30
CA TRP A 61 7.93 3.98 16.53
C TRP A 61 7.44 5.39 16.20
N MET A 62 6.80 5.60 15.04
CA MET A 62 6.39 6.95 14.65
C MET A 62 5.16 7.45 15.40
N LEU A 63 4.14 6.60 15.55
CA LEU A 63 2.87 6.94 16.19
C LEU A 63 3.04 7.30 17.67
N PRO A 64 3.80 6.54 18.50
CA PRO A 64 4.02 6.93 19.90
C PRO A 64 4.73 8.28 20.05
N ARG A 65 5.65 8.61 19.12
CA ARG A 65 6.46 9.84 19.15
C ARG A 65 5.76 11.03 18.50
N PHE A 66 4.63 10.80 17.84
CA PHE A 66 3.91 11.83 17.10
C PHE A 66 3.46 12.99 17.99
N PHE A 67 3.00 12.69 19.21
CA PHE A 67 2.51 13.70 20.15
C PHE A 67 3.63 14.59 20.71
N ASP A 68 4.86 14.08 20.76
CA ASP A 68 6.02 14.83 21.26
C ASP A 68 6.61 15.78 20.19
N GLN A 69 6.25 15.59 18.91
CA GLN A 69 6.82 16.29 17.76
C GLN A 69 5.78 17.14 17.03
N PHE A 70 4.73 17.58 17.73
CA PHE A 70 3.60 18.26 17.12
C PHE A 70 3.98 19.66 16.59
N GLY A 71 4.25 19.76 15.29
CA GLY A 71 4.54 21.04 14.61
C GLY A 71 4.98 20.89 13.15
N GLY A 72 4.67 21.90 12.32
CA GLY A 72 5.17 22.05 10.94
C GLY A 72 5.11 20.78 10.09
N PHE A 73 6.29 20.30 9.66
CA PHE A 73 6.44 19.12 8.81
C PHE A 73 5.94 17.82 9.44
N ALA A 74 5.92 17.70 10.77
CA ALA A 74 5.42 16.50 11.44
C ALA A 74 3.91 16.32 11.26
N ALA A 75 3.15 17.41 11.36
CA ALA A 75 1.71 17.40 11.12
C ALA A 75 1.40 17.09 9.65
N LEU A 76 2.13 17.69 8.70
CA LEU A 76 1.99 17.39 7.28
C LEU A 76 2.31 15.92 6.96
N HIS A 77 3.41 15.39 7.50
CA HIS A 77 3.78 13.98 7.37
C HIS A 77 2.67 13.06 7.86
N ALA A 78 2.14 13.31 9.06
CA ALA A 78 1.08 12.50 9.63
C ALA A 78 -0.23 12.60 8.84
N PHE A 79 -0.59 13.80 8.38
CA PHE A 79 -1.75 14.00 7.51
C PHE A 79 -1.63 13.17 6.22
N LEU A 80 -0.50 13.29 5.51
CA LEU A 80 -0.26 12.53 4.28
C LEU A 80 -0.27 11.01 4.53
N GLY A 81 0.38 10.56 5.61
CA GLY A 81 0.35 9.15 6.02
C GLY A 81 -1.07 8.66 6.26
N LEU A 82 -1.88 9.41 7.02
CA LEU A 82 -3.28 9.08 7.28
C LEU A 82 -4.10 9.00 5.98
N GLN A 83 -3.90 9.95 5.06
CA GLN A 83 -4.57 9.92 3.75
C GLN A 83 -4.17 8.68 2.95
N ALA A 84 -2.92 8.23 3.01
CA ALA A 84 -2.51 6.99 2.36
C ALA A 84 -3.34 5.80 2.87
N TYR A 85 -3.46 5.60 4.20
CA TYR A 85 -4.28 4.51 4.75
C TYR A 85 -5.77 4.67 4.46
N ALA A 86 -6.30 5.90 4.40
CA ALA A 86 -7.66 6.15 3.96
C ALA A 86 -7.88 5.69 2.50
N MET A 87 -6.93 5.98 1.60
CA MET A 87 -6.99 5.52 0.21
C MET A 87 -6.84 4.01 0.09
N LEU A 88 -6.05 3.37 0.97
CA LEU A 88 -5.99 1.91 1.06
C LEU A 88 -7.33 1.31 1.49
N LEU A 89 -8.03 1.93 2.46
CA LEU A 89 -9.40 1.53 2.84
C LEU A 89 -10.36 1.64 1.67
N VAL A 90 -10.31 2.73 0.88
CA VAL A 90 -11.10 2.88 -0.34
C VAL A 90 -10.82 1.75 -1.33
N ALA A 91 -9.54 1.41 -1.56
CA ALA A 91 -9.17 0.28 -2.42
C ALA A 91 -9.73 -1.04 -1.89
N MET A 92 -9.67 -1.26 -0.57
CA MET A 92 -10.21 -2.47 0.08
C MET A 92 -11.72 -2.63 -0.14
N THR A 93 -12.50 -1.54 -0.09
CA THR A 93 -13.94 -1.61 -0.39
C THR A 93 -14.26 -2.03 -1.83
N GLY A 94 -13.33 -1.84 -2.77
CA GLY A 94 -13.44 -2.32 -4.15
C GLY A 94 -13.04 -3.79 -4.26
N ILE A 95 -11.80 -4.12 -3.85
CA ILE A 95 -11.22 -5.45 -4.06
C ILE A 95 -11.97 -6.56 -3.33
N VAL A 96 -12.47 -6.33 -2.12
CA VAL A 96 -13.21 -7.36 -1.36
C VAL A 96 -14.46 -7.80 -2.12
N ARG A 97 -15.16 -6.86 -2.76
CA ARG A 97 -16.37 -7.17 -3.56
C ARG A 97 -16.02 -7.89 -4.86
N ILE A 98 -14.97 -7.45 -5.55
CA ILE A 98 -14.46 -8.13 -6.75
C ILE A 98 -14.04 -9.56 -6.43
N PHE A 99 -13.31 -9.75 -5.32
CA PHE A 99 -12.89 -11.07 -4.84
C PHE A 99 -14.08 -11.99 -4.56
N GLN A 100 -15.09 -11.49 -3.83
CA GLN A 100 -16.30 -12.25 -3.50
C GLN A 100 -17.01 -12.75 -4.77
N VAL A 101 -17.22 -11.88 -5.75
CA VAL A 101 -17.88 -12.27 -7.01
C VAL A 101 -17.01 -13.26 -7.79
N LYS A 102 -15.71 -12.99 -7.96
CA LYS A 102 -14.82 -13.92 -8.66
C LYS A 102 -14.77 -15.30 -8.01
N HIS A 103 -14.78 -15.36 -6.68
CA HIS A 103 -14.81 -16.61 -5.95
C HIS A 103 -16.14 -17.34 -6.08
N GLN A 104 -17.28 -16.64 -6.18
CA GLN A 104 -18.59 -17.27 -6.37
C GLN A 104 -18.78 -17.89 -7.77
N HIS A 105 -18.00 -17.43 -8.74
CA HIS A 105 -18.02 -17.93 -10.12
C HIS A 105 -16.81 -18.83 -10.45
N ASP A 106 -16.07 -19.28 -9.43
CA ASP A 106 -14.89 -20.16 -9.57
C ASP A 106 -13.82 -19.61 -10.55
N LEU A 107 -13.66 -18.29 -10.63
CA LEU A 107 -12.75 -17.61 -11.59
C LEU A 107 -11.32 -17.45 -11.07
N TYR A 108 -10.94 -18.25 -10.08
CA TYR A 108 -9.58 -18.32 -9.54
C TYR A 108 -8.85 -19.62 -9.90
N ASP A 109 -9.55 -20.57 -10.50
CA ASP A 109 -8.98 -21.84 -10.95
C ASP A 109 -8.00 -21.64 -12.11
N SER A 110 -7.08 -22.59 -12.26
CA SER A 110 -6.03 -22.53 -13.29
C SER A 110 -6.58 -22.58 -14.73
N ASP A 111 -7.78 -23.13 -14.91
CA ASP A 111 -8.49 -23.19 -16.20
C ASP A 111 -9.35 -21.94 -16.47
N ALA A 112 -9.43 -20.99 -15.52
CA ALA A 112 -10.24 -19.78 -15.67
C ALA A 112 -9.74 -18.88 -16.82
N ALA A 113 -8.46 -18.99 -17.19
CA ALA A 113 -7.90 -18.27 -18.32
C ALA A 113 -8.49 -18.72 -19.67
N ASP A 114 -8.92 -19.98 -19.77
CA ASP A 114 -9.47 -20.55 -21.01
C ASP A 114 -10.97 -20.22 -21.21
N ARG A 115 -11.63 -19.67 -20.18
CA ARG A 115 -13.08 -19.43 -20.17
C ARG A 115 -13.53 -18.11 -20.80
N ASP A 116 -12.60 -17.23 -21.21
CA ASP A 116 -12.83 -15.90 -21.85
C ASP A 116 -14.06 -15.15 -21.29
N VAL A 117 -14.17 -15.07 -19.96
CA VAL A 117 -15.31 -14.46 -19.27
C VAL A 117 -15.04 -12.97 -19.05
N ASP A 118 -15.91 -12.10 -19.56
CA ASP A 118 -15.85 -10.67 -19.23
C ASP A 118 -16.25 -10.45 -17.76
N ILE A 119 -15.27 -10.07 -16.93
CA ILE A 119 -15.47 -9.73 -15.53
C ILE A 119 -16.52 -8.63 -15.36
N GLY A 120 -16.66 -7.72 -16.33
CA GLY A 120 -17.65 -6.65 -16.32
C GLY A 120 -19.10 -7.13 -16.30
N GLU A 121 -19.36 -8.32 -16.83
CA GLU A 121 -20.71 -8.90 -16.92
C GLU A 121 -21.11 -9.71 -15.69
N LEU A 122 -20.13 -10.05 -14.83
CA LEU A 122 -20.38 -10.86 -13.62
C LEU A 122 -21.26 -10.15 -12.59
N HIS A 123 -21.25 -8.82 -12.57
CA HIS A 123 -22.08 -8.02 -11.66
C HIS A 123 -22.26 -6.59 -12.16
N GLU A 124 -23.48 -6.06 -12.08
CA GLU A 124 -23.82 -4.66 -12.42
C GLU A 124 -22.90 -3.59 -11.80
N ASN A 125 -22.32 -3.84 -10.62
CA ASN A 125 -21.51 -2.89 -9.87
C ASN A 125 -20.00 -3.06 -10.10
N MET A 126 -19.59 -3.99 -10.96
CA MET A 126 -18.18 -4.34 -11.16
C MET A 126 -17.33 -3.14 -11.60
N GLY A 127 -17.85 -2.31 -12.50
CA GLY A 127 -17.19 -1.09 -12.95
C GLY A 127 -16.91 -0.11 -11.81
N ALA A 128 -17.89 0.12 -10.93
CA ALA A 128 -17.74 1.02 -9.78
C ALA A 128 -16.69 0.49 -8.78
N TRP A 129 -16.66 -0.82 -8.56
CA TRP A 129 -15.70 -1.45 -7.64
C TRP A 129 -14.27 -1.38 -8.17
N ARG A 130 -14.08 -1.60 -9.48
CA ARG A 130 -12.79 -1.40 -10.16
C ARG A 130 -12.35 0.06 -10.10
N GLY A 131 -13.29 0.99 -10.23
CA GLY A 131 -13.04 2.42 -10.06
C GLY A 131 -12.48 2.74 -8.67
N ARG A 132 -13.16 2.30 -7.61
CA ARG A 132 -12.69 2.48 -6.21
C ARG A 132 -11.32 1.84 -5.98
N LEU A 133 -11.10 0.64 -6.51
CA LEU A 133 -9.80 -0.04 -6.42
C LEU A 133 -8.67 0.80 -7.05
N ARG A 134 -8.85 1.24 -8.30
CA ARG A 134 -7.84 2.03 -9.02
C ARG A 134 -7.55 3.36 -8.35
N VAL A 135 -8.61 4.11 -7.99
CA VAL A 135 -8.48 5.40 -7.30
C VAL A 135 -7.84 5.22 -5.93
N GLY A 136 -8.25 4.20 -5.17
CA GLY A 136 -7.67 3.86 -3.87
C GLY A 136 -6.18 3.53 -3.96
N VAL A 137 -5.77 2.67 -4.90
CA VAL A 137 -4.35 2.31 -5.08
C VAL A 137 -3.52 3.49 -5.55
N ALA A 138 -3.98 4.25 -6.55
CA ALA A 138 -3.26 5.43 -7.03
C ALA A 138 -3.11 6.49 -5.94
N GLY A 139 -4.18 6.74 -5.19
CA GLY A 139 -4.16 7.64 -4.05
C GLY A 139 -3.22 7.17 -2.93
N TYR A 140 -3.25 5.88 -2.60
CA TYR A 140 -2.32 5.29 -1.63
C TYR A 140 -0.87 5.56 -2.01
N VAL A 141 -0.48 5.23 -3.26
CA VAL A 141 0.90 5.42 -3.74
C VAL A 141 1.29 6.90 -3.72
N LEU A 142 0.41 7.79 -4.18
CA LEU A 142 0.68 9.23 -4.17
C LEU A 142 0.92 9.77 -2.75
N PHE A 143 -0.02 9.53 -1.84
CA PHE A 143 0.11 10.01 -0.46
C PHE A 143 1.26 9.34 0.28
N TRP A 144 1.53 8.06 0.00
CA TRP A 144 2.69 7.35 0.54
C TRP A 144 4.00 7.99 0.08
N MET A 145 4.16 8.31 -1.22
CA MET A 145 5.36 8.97 -1.74
C MET A 145 5.56 10.38 -1.14
N LEU A 146 4.48 11.14 -1.01
CA LEU A 146 4.53 12.46 -0.39
C LEU A 146 4.89 12.36 1.10
N ALA A 147 4.27 11.43 1.84
CA ALA A 147 4.61 11.17 3.23
C ALA A 147 6.08 10.74 3.36
N TRP A 148 6.54 9.80 2.54
CA TRP A 148 7.94 9.37 2.52
C TRP A 148 8.90 10.53 2.29
N LEU A 149 8.61 11.40 1.30
CA LEU A 149 9.43 12.57 1.01
C LEU A 149 9.53 13.50 2.22
N ILE A 150 8.40 13.85 2.83
CA ILE A 150 8.41 14.69 4.04
C ILE A 150 9.11 13.98 5.20
N GLY A 151 8.97 12.65 5.33
CA GLY A 151 9.65 11.84 6.33
C GLY A 151 11.17 11.89 6.17
N MET A 152 11.68 11.81 4.94
CA MET A 152 13.10 11.95 4.63
C MET A 152 13.62 13.36 4.91
N VAL A 153 12.86 14.40 4.57
CA VAL A 153 13.21 15.80 4.91
C VAL A 153 13.33 15.96 6.43
N ARG A 154 12.36 15.44 7.19
CA ARG A 154 12.39 15.45 8.66
C ARG A 154 13.59 14.69 9.21
N PHE A 155 13.87 13.49 8.69
CA PHE A 155 15.05 12.73 9.09
C PHE A 155 16.34 13.53 8.89
N PHE A 156 16.49 14.20 7.75
CA PHE A 156 17.67 15.01 7.46
C PHE A 156 17.82 16.22 8.40
N ILE A 157 16.72 16.93 8.66
CA ILE A 157 16.73 18.09 9.56
C ILE A 157 17.01 17.64 11.00
N ASP A 158 16.23 16.69 11.52
CA ASP A 158 16.19 16.37 12.95
C ASP A 158 17.37 15.49 13.41
N TYR A 159 18.05 14.78 12.50
CA TYR A 159 19.07 13.78 12.87
C TYR A 159 20.39 13.85 12.09
N VAL A 160 20.48 14.63 11.01
CA VAL A 160 21.71 14.77 10.20
C VAL A 160 22.31 16.17 10.30
N LEU A 161 21.46 17.21 10.29
CA LEU A 161 21.93 18.60 10.38
C LEU A 161 22.15 19.10 11.80
N TYR A 162 21.26 18.70 12.73
CA TYR A 162 21.27 19.11 14.14
C TYR A 162 21.56 17.90 15.03
#